data_AF-A0A2E9JBM2-F1
#
_entry.id   AF-A0A2E9JBM2-F1
#
_cell.length_a   1.000
_cell.length_b   1.000
_cell.length_c   1.000
_cell.angle_alpha   90.00
_cell.angle_beta   90.00
_cell.angle_gamma   90.00
#
_symmetry.space_group_name_H-M   'P 1'
#
loop_
_entity.id
_entity.type
_entity.pdbx_description
1 polymer ?
#
loop_
_entity_poly.entity_id
_entity_poly.type
_entity_poly.pdbx_seq_one_letter_code
_entity_poly.pdbx_strand_id
1 'polypeptide(L)'
;MNFDDISENNIELYCMKYYDNPQCIGTEDYRDDMKRFKYLKRLLNHYLTTHELKQRLILNHLIMIYNLFDNEAATRILFYKIDENSWQVLKPFLIYLKRMPKIVRSIRSKDIRETDIILDQNVVKQLRSL
;
A
#
# COMPACT_ATOMS: atom_id res chain seq x y z
N MET A 1 -19.28 -11.32 -9.24
CA MET A 1 -18.91 -10.68 -7.95
C MET A 1 -18.54 -9.24 -8.23
N ASN A 2 -19.13 -8.29 -7.50
CA ASN A 2 -18.86 -6.87 -7.70
C ASN A 2 -17.61 -6.49 -6.88
N PHE A 3 -16.61 -5.91 -7.56
CA PHE A 3 -15.34 -5.44 -6.98
C PHE A 3 -15.21 -3.90 -7.09
N ASP A 4 -16.32 -3.24 -7.37
CA ASP A 4 -16.41 -1.79 -7.44
C ASP A 4 -16.09 -1.23 -6.06
N ASP A 5 -16.62 -1.80 -4.97
CA ASP A 5 -16.27 -1.42 -3.59
C ASP A 5 -15.52 -2.54 -2.85
N ILE A 6 -14.34 -2.23 -2.31
CA ILE A 6 -13.54 -3.17 -1.52
C ILE A 6 -13.99 -3.13 -0.06
N SER A 7 -14.33 -4.29 0.48
CA SER A 7 -14.76 -4.50 1.86
C SER A 7 -14.12 -5.77 2.44
N GLU A 8 -14.41 -6.05 3.71
CA GLU A 8 -13.92 -7.25 4.39
C GLU A 8 -14.40 -8.54 3.72
N ASN A 9 -15.59 -8.50 3.12
CA ASN A 9 -16.20 -9.66 2.48
C ASN A 9 -15.54 -10.04 1.14
N ASN A 10 -14.82 -9.12 0.49
CA ASN A 10 -14.31 -9.34 -0.86
C ASN A 10 -12.82 -9.02 -1.05
N ILE A 11 -12.12 -8.44 -0.07
CA ILE A 11 -10.70 -8.07 -0.20
C ILE A 11 -9.82 -9.26 -0.61
N GLU A 12 -10.04 -10.45 -0.06
CA GLU A 12 -9.21 -11.61 -0.40
C GLU A 12 -9.44 -12.08 -1.84
N LEU A 13 -10.70 -12.10 -2.30
CA LEU A 13 -11.02 -12.43 -3.69
C LEU A 13 -10.55 -11.34 -4.66
N TYR A 14 -10.57 -10.08 -4.23
CA TYR A 14 -9.98 -8.96 -4.97
C TYR A 14 -8.48 -9.17 -5.15
N CYS A 15 -7.75 -9.44 -4.07
CA CYS A 15 -6.31 -9.74 -4.13
C CYS A 15 -6.04 -10.91 -5.09
N MET A 16 -6.75 -12.04 -4.94
CA MET A 16 -6.54 -13.21 -5.81
C MET A 16 -6.83 -12.90 -7.29
N LYS A 17 -7.85 -12.09 -7.58
CA LYS A 17 -8.23 -11.75 -8.96
C LYS A 17 -7.19 -10.89 -9.67
N TYR A 18 -6.62 -9.91 -8.96
CA TYR A 18 -5.69 -8.93 -9.55
C TYR A 18 -4.22 -9.25 -9.28
N TYR A 19 -3.94 -10.36 -8.58
CA TYR A 19 -2.60 -10.84 -8.35
C TYR A 19 -2.00 -11.38 -9.65
N ASP A 20 -0.86 -10.83 -10.02
CA ASP A 20 -0.09 -11.20 -11.20
C ASP A 20 1.38 -11.37 -10.82
N ASN A 21 1.74 -12.61 -10.46
CA ASN A 21 3.12 -13.00 -10.25
C ASN A 21 3.45 -14.21 -11.14
N PRO A 22 4.22 -14.00 -12.23
CA PRO A 22 4.64 -15.08 -13.13
C PRO A 22 5.46 -16.18 -12.45
N GLN A 23 6.05 -15.90 -11.28
CA GLN A 23 6.86 -16.85 -10.51
C GLN A 23 6.05 -17.62 -9.46
N CYS A 24 4.74 -17.38 -9.35
CA CYS A 24 3.88 -18.06 -8.39
C CYS A 24 3.64 -19.51 -8.83
N ILE A 25 4.17 -20.47 -8.08
CA ILE A 25 4.03 -21.91 -8.34
C ILE A 25 2.83 -22.47 -7.56
N GLY A 26 2.52 -21.91 -6.39
CA GLY A 26 1.42 -22.38 -5.57
C GLY A 26 0.88 -21.37 -4.56
N THR A 27 -0.07 -21.85 -3.76
CA THR A 27 -0.76 -21.01 -2.76
C THR A 27 0.16 -20.52 -1.65
N GLU A 28 1.28 -21.20 -1.39
CA GLU A 28 2.29 -20.76 -0.41
C GLU A 28 3.01 -19.50 -0.88
N ASP A 29 3.41 -19.43 -2.16
CA ASP A 29 4.06 -18.25 -2.74
C ASP A 29 3.14 -17.03 -2.67
N TYR A 30 1.86 -17.19 -3.03
CA TYR A 30 0.86 -16.15 -2.88
C TYR A 30 0.75 -15.65 -1.43
N ARG A 31 0.69 -16.58 -0.46
CA ARG A 31 0.62 -16.23 0.96
C ARG A 31 1.85 -15.45 1.40
N ASP A 32 3.03 -15.84 0.92
CA ASP A 32 4.29 -15.16 1.22
C ASP A 32 4.34 -13.76 0.62
N ASP A 33 3.86 -13.58 -0.60
CA ASP A 33 3.74 -12.26 -1.20
C ASP A 33 2.73 -11.37 -0.47
N MET A 34 1.61 -11.94 0.00
CA MET A 34 0.63 -11.18 0.79
C MET A 34 1.18 -10.74 2.16
N LYS A 35 2.18 -11.43 2.72
CA LYS A 35 2.86 -10.99 3.96
C LYS A 35 3.55 -9.63 3.79
N ARG A 36 3.86 -9.19 2.56
CA ARG A 36 4.49 -7.88 2.29
C ARG A 36 3.65 -6.72 2.78
N PHE A 37 2.32 -6.79 2.65
CA PHE A 37 1.41 -5.76 3.17
C PHE A 37 1.47 -5.68 4.70
N LYS A 38 1.45 -6.83 5.38
CA LYS A 38 1.59 -6.91 6.84
C LYS A 38 2.93 -6.36 7.30
N TYR A 39 4.00 -6.65 6.57
CA TYR A 39 5.32 -6.14 6.94
C TYR A 39 5.45 -4.64 6.69
N LEU A 40 4.93 -4.12 5.56
CA LEU A 40 4.85 -2.69 5.29
C LEU A 40 4.08 -1.97 6.41
N LYS A 41 2.92 -2.47 6.81
CA LYS A 41 2.14 -1.94 7.94
C LYS A 41 2.98 -1.84 9.22
N ARG A 42 3.74 -2.89 9.54
CA ARG A 42 4.65 -2.89 10.70
C ARG A 42 5.73 -1.82 10.59
N LEU A 43 6.30 -1.59 9.41
CA LEU A 43 7.33 -0.57 9.20
C LEU A 43 6.78 0.85 9.37
N LEU A 44 5.59 1.13 8.81
CA LEU A 44 4.92 2.43 8.96
C LEU A 44 4.57 2.70 10.43
N ASN A 45 3.96 1.73 11.10
CA ASN A 45 3.59 1.87 12.52
C ASN A 45 4.82 1.99 13.42
N HIS A 46 5.90 1.28 13.12
CA HIS A 46 7.17 1.42 13.84
C HIS A 46 7.71 2.85 13.72
N TYR A 47 7.74 3.43 12.52
CA TYR A 47 8.14 4.83 12.35
C TYR A 47 7.23 5.80 13.14
N LEU A 48 5.92 5.59 13.16
CA LEU A 48 5.02 6.43 13.95
C LEU A 48 5.29 6.35 15.46
N THR A 49 5.84 5.23 15.95
CA THR A 49 6.14 5.04 17.38
C THR A 49 7.56 5.47 17.75
N THR A 50 8.56 5.20 16.91
CA THR A 50 9.98 5.40 17.23
C THR A 50 10.63 6.57 16.52
N HIS A 51 9.97 7.12 15.49
CA HIS A 51 10.55 8.08 14.54
C HIS A 51 11.76 7.57 13.74
N GLU A 52 12.04 6.26 13.78
CA GLU A 52 13.10 5.63 12.98
C GLU A 52 12.55 5.19 11.61
N LEU A 53 12.88 5.95 10.56
CA LEU A 53 12.36 5.69 9.23
C LEU A 53 13.26 4.71 8.45
N LYS A 54 12.74 3.50 8.19
CA LYS A 54 13.42 2.49 7.35
C LYS A 54 13.12 2.70 5.86
N GLN A 55 13.44 3.89 5.33
CA GLN A 55 13.02 4.36 4.00
C GLN A 55 13.32 3.39 2.85
N ARG A 56 14.55 2.86 2.74
CA ARG A 56 14.93 1.90 1.69
C ARG A 56 14.13 0.60 1.79
N LEU A 57 13.90 0.12 3.02
CA LEU A 57 13.14 -1.09 3.24
C LEU A 57 11.67 -0.90 2.88
N ILE A 58 11.07 0.25 3.23
CA ILE A 58 9.69 0.59 2.84
C ILE A 58 9.57 0.69 1.32
N LEU A 59 10.49 1.38 0.64
CA LEU A 59 10.54 1.47 -0.82
C LEU A 59 10.59 0.08 -1.46
N ASN A 60 11.47 -0.80 -0.99
CA ASN A 60 11.60 -2.15 -1.51
C ASN A 60 10.29 -2.93 -1.37
N HIS A 61 9.59 -2.84 -0.22
CA HIS A 61 8.30 -3.50 -0.04
C HIS A 61 7.23 -2.96 -0.98
N LEU A 62 7.16 -1.64 -1.16
CA LEU A 62 6.22 -1.03 -2.08
C LEU A 62 6.48 -1.44 -3.53
N ILE A 63 7.75 -1.39 -3.97
CA ILE A 63 8.13 -1.83 -5.33
C ILE A 63 7.71 -3.28 -5.55
N MET A 64 7.99 -4.16 -4.59
CA MET A 64 7.56 -5.56 -4.69
C MET A 64 6.05 -5.68 -4.76
N ILE A 65 5.28 -4.93 -3.97
CA ILE A 65 3.82 -4.92 -4.06
C ILE A 65 3.34 -4.47 -5.45
N TYR A 66 3.91 -3.40 -6.00
CA TYR A 66 3.55 -2.90 -7.34
C TYR A 66 4.05 -3.79 -8.49
N ASN A 67 4.90 -4.78 -8.22
CA ASN A 67 5.27 -5.81 -9.20
C ASN A 67 4.29 -6.99 -9.20
N LEU A 68 3.47 -7.14 -8.16
CA LEU A 68 2.50 -8.24 -8.01
C LEU A 68 1.09 -7.86 -8.46
N PHE A 69 0.84 -6.57 -8.68
CA PHE A 69 -0.48 -6.01 -8.94
C PHE A 69 -0.35 -4.83 -9.89
N ASP A 70 -1.39 -4.57 -10.67
CA ASP A 70 -1.49 -3.30 -11.39
C ASP A 70 -1.53 -2.09 -10.42
N ASN A 71 -1.34 -0.89 -10.97
CA ASN A 71 -1.24 0.32 -10.16
C ASN A 71 -2.51 0.60 -9.34
N GLU A 72 -3.68 0.34 -9.91
CA GLU A 72 -4.96 0.64 -9.26
C GLU A 72 -5.23 -0.35 -8.13
N ALA A 73 -5.11 -1.65 -8.42
CA ALA A 73 -5.29 -2.73 -7.46
C ALA A 73 -4.31 -2.61 -6.30
N ALA A 74 -3.01 -2.43 -6.58
CA ALA A 74 -1.99 -2.26 -5.55
C ALA A 74 -2.33 -1.10 -4.60
N THR A 75 -2.68 0.06 -5.16
CA THR A 75 -3.02 1.26 -4.37
C THR A 75 -4.27 1.00 -3.53
N ARG A 76 -5.32 0.43 -4.12
CA ARG A 76 -6.57 0.17 -3.40
C ARG A 76 -6.37 -0.83 -2.25
N ILE A 77 -5.59 -1.89 -2.47
CA ILE A 77 -5.24 -2.87 -1.42
C ILE A 77 -4.40 -2.21 -0.32
N LEU A 78 -3.43 -1.35 -0.67
CA LEU A 78 -2.64 -0.60 0.31
C LEU A 78 -3.54 0.26 1.22
N PHE A 79 -4.42 1.06 0.64
CA PHE A 79 -5.32 1.92 1.41
C PHE A 79 -6.37 1.12 2.21
N TYR A 80 -6.72 -0.09 1.77
CA TYR A 80 -7.59 -0.97 2.55
C TYR A 80 -6.85 -1.63 3.74
N LYS A 81 -5.62 -2.12 3.54
CA LYS A 81 -4.86 -2.92 4.53
C LYS A 81 -4.03 -2.07 5.49
N ILE A 82 -3.62 -0.85 5.10
CA ILE A 82 -2.88 0.09 5.95
C ILE A 82 -3.86 0.98 6.73
N ASP A 83 -3.61 1.14 8.03
CA ASP A 83 -4.44 1.97 8.90
C ASP A 83 -4.36 3.45 8.50
N GLU A 84 -5.47 4.19 8.65
CA GLU A 84 -5.59 5.59 8.19
C GLU A 84 -4.54 6.52 8.82
N ASN A 85 -4.19 6.27 10.08
CA ASN A 85 -3.14 7.02 10.81
C ASN A 85 -1.75 6.89 10.18
N SER A 86 -1.51 5.81 9.41
CA SER A 86 -0.26 5.53 8.70
C SER A 86 -0.27 6.07 7.27
N TRP A 87 -1.40 6.58 6.76
CA TRP A 87 -1.47 7.14 5.41
C TRP A 87 -0.60 8.39 5.23
N GLN A 88 -0.45 9.20 6.28
CA GLN A 88 0.44 10.38 6.26
C GLN A 88 1.92 10.02 6.00
N VAL A 89 2.32 8.80 6.39
CA VAL A 89 3.66 8.24 6.18
C VAL A 89 3.73 7.55 4.82
N LEU A 90 2.69 6.80 4.44
CA LEU A 90 2.61 6.07 3.17
C LEU A 90 2.57 6.99 1.95
N LYS A 91 1.74 8.04 1.98
CA LYS A 91 1.50 8.95 0.84
C LYS A 91 2.80 9.55 0.27
N PRO A 92 3.76 10.06 1.08
CA PRO A 92 5.06 10.50 0.57
C PRO A 92 5.79 9.45 -0.29
N PHE A 93 5.81 8.18 0.11
CA PHE A 93 6.43 7.10 -0.67
C PHE A 93 5.68 6.85 -1.98
N LEU A 94 4.35 6.89 -1.97
CA LEU A 94 3.55 6.71 -3.19
C LEU A 94 3.74 7.87 -4.17
N ILE A 95 3.89 9.11 -3.67
CA ILE A 95 4.24 10.26 -4.51
C ILE A 95 5.64 10.09 -5.09
N TYR A 96 6.62 9.72 -4.26
CA TYR A 96 8.00 9.49 -4.68
C TYR A 96 8.09 8.44 -5.81
N LEU A 97 7.33 7.35 -5.68
CA LEU A 97 7.25 6.28 -6.69
C LEU A 97 6.38 6.65 -7.91
N LYS A 98 5.74 7.82 -7.93
CA LYS A 98 4.75 8.25 -8.94
C LYS A 98 3.56 7.29 -9.05
N ARG A 99 3.13 6.73 -7.93
CA ARG A 99 2.03 5.76 -7.81
C ARG A 99 0.78 6.33 -7.14
N MET A 100 0.87 7.46 -6.45
CA MET A 100 -0.27 8.09 -5.76
C MET A 100 -1.31 8.66 -6.77
N PRO A 101 -2.55 8.14 -6.83
CA PRO A 101 -3.60 8.73 -7.65
C PRO A 101 -4.23 9.95 -6.96
N LYS A 102 -5.00 10.74 -7.71
CA LYS A 102 -5.78 11.86 -7.15
C LYS A 102 -6.89 11.37 -6.20
N ILE A 103 -7.49 10.24 -6.52
CA ILE A 103 -8.58 9.62 -5.75
C ILE A 103 -8.34 8.10 -5.75
N VAL A 104 -8.33 7.51 -4.55
CA VAL A 104 -8.41 6.06 -4.36
C VAL A 104 -9.89 5.73 -4.16
N ARG A 105 -10.50 5.07 -5.15
CA ARG A 105 -11.94 4.88 -5.18
C ARG A 105 -12.39 3.66 -4.39
N SER A 106 -13.56 3.80 -3.78
CA SER A 106 -14.43 2.71 -3.36
C SER A 106 -13.70 1.68 -2.47
N ILE A 107 -13.29 2.17 -1.31
CA ILE A 107 -12.75 1.40 -0.20
C ILE A 107 -13.69 1.61 0.98
N ARG A 108 -14.37 0.55 1.42
CA ARG A 108 -15.40 0.59 2.49
C ARG A 108 -16.45 1.66 2.22
N SER A 109 -16.92 1.70 0.97
CA SER A 109 -17.92 2.63 0.44
C SER A 109 -17.50 4.10 0.51
N LYS A 110 -16.19 4.37 0.54
CA LYS A 110 -15.62 5.72 0.56
C LYS A 110 -14.59 5.89 -0.54
N ASP A 111 -14.55 7.10 -1.07
CA ASP A 111 -13.46 7.58 -1.91
C ASP A 111 -12.49 8.38 -1.05
N ILE A 112 -11.20 8.12 -1.21
CA ILE A 112 -10.14 8.82 -0.48
C ILE A 112 -9.46 9.75 -1.46
N ARG A 113 -9.60 11.07 -1.26
CA ARG A 113 -8.87 12.04 -2.07
C ARG A 113 -7.47 12.18 -1.52
N GLU A 114 -6.50 12.33 -2.41
CA GLU A 114 -5.13 12.57 -1.95
C GLU A 114 -5.07 13.82 -1.07
N THR A 115 -5.83 14.87 -1.40
CA THR A 115 -5.82 16.17 -0.73
C THR A 115 -6.19 16.07 0.76
N ASP A 116 -6.94 15.05 1.12
CA ASP A 116 -7.47 14.84 2.46
C ASP A 116 -6.40 14.22 3.38
N ILE A 117 -5.31 13.72 2.81
CA ILE A 117 -4.20 13.09 3.53
C ILE A 117 -3.04 14.08 3.64
N ILE A 118 -2.76 14.50 4.88
CA ILE A 118 -1.61 15.35 5.19
C ILE A 118 -0.31 14.55 5.02
N LEU A 119 0.71 15.17 4.44
CA LEU A 119 2.02 14.56 4.26
C LEU A 119 2.88 14.73 5.50
N ASP A 120 3.50 13.65 5.97
CA ASP A 120 4.58 13.74 6.96
C ASP A 120 5.80 14.43 6.33
N GLN A 121 6.12 15.62 6.82
CA GLN A 121 7.20 16.45 6.28
C GLN A 121 8.59 15.89 6.55
N ASN A 122 8.78 15.12 7.62
CA ASN A 122 10.05 14.45 7.90
C ASN A 122 10.31 13.34 6.87
N VAL A 123 9.28 12.54 6.57
CA VAL A 123 9.36 11.51 5.52
C VAL A 123 9.66 12.14 4.16
N VAL A 124 8.98 13.24 3.81
CA VAL A 124 9.24 13.97 2.56
C VAL A 124 10.69 14.45 2.46
N LYS A 125 11.24 15.02 3.55
CA LYS A 125 12.64 15.47 3.59
C LYS A 125 13.61 14.31 3.40
N GLN A 126 13.39 13.19 4.08
CA GLN A 126 14.25 12.02 3.97
C GLN A 126 14.22 11.40 2.56
N LEU A 127 13.04 11.30 1.93
CA LEU A 127 12.92 10.80 0.57
C LEU A 127 13.59 11.70 -0.48
N ARG A 128 13.63 13.02 -0.27
CA ARG A 128 14.35 13.95 -1.15
C ARG A 128 15.88 13.88 -1.03
N SER A 129 16.39 13.21 0.01
CA SER A 129 17.82 13.02 0.23
C SER A 129 18.38 11.71 -0.35
N LEU A 130 17.50 10.88 -0.94
CA LEU A 130 17.88 9.67 -1.69
C LEU A 130 18.29 10.02 -3.12
#